data_AF-A0A917G573-F1
#
_entry.id   AF-A0A917G573-F1
#
_cell.length_a   1.000
_cell.length_b   1.000
_cell.length_c   1.000
_cell.angle_alpha   90.00
_cell.angle_beta   90.00
_cell.angle_gamma   90.00
#
_symmetry.space_group_name_H-M   'P 1'
#
loop_
_entity.id
_entity.type
_entity.pdbx_description
1 polymer ?
#
loop_
_entity_poly.entity_id
_entity_poly.type
_entity_poly.pdbx_seq_one_letter_code
_entity_poly.pdbx_strand_id
1 'polypeptide(L)' 'MDINTDSYKVAPINDYERAIEIIKQAEASIAELTGNPVTLIAYEKTEE' A
#
# COMPACT_ATOMS: atom_id res chain seq x y z
N MET A 1 -0.46 -21.55 -15.86
CA MET A 1 -0.46 -20.18 -15.32
C MET A 1 0.29 -20.29 -14.02
N ASP A 2 1.60 -20.07 -14.07
CA ASP A 2 2.49 -20.20 -12.91
C ASP A 2 2.43 -18.91 -12.11
N ILE A 3 1.60 -18.92 -11.07
CA ILE A 3 1.49 -17.80 -10.14
C ILE A 3 2.55 -18.06 -9.07
N ASN A 4 3.68 -17.35 -9.14
CA ASN A 4 4.73 -17.38 -8.11
C ASN A 4 4.21 -16.68 -6.85
N THR A 5 3.39 -17.39 -6.06
CA THR A 5 2.73 -16.90 -4.85
C THR A 5 3.63 -16.83 -3.62
N ASP A 6 4.88 -17.31 -3.69
CA ASP A 6 5.75 -17.49 -2.53
C ASP A 6 6.56 -16.23 -2.10
N SER A 7 6.56 -15.15 -2.88
CA SER A 7 7.43 -13.99 -2.63
C SER A 7 6.77 -12.80 -1.93
N TYR A 8 5.49 -12.88 -1.56
CA TYR A 8 4.77 -11.75 -0.95
C TYR A 8 4.14 -12.17 0.37
N LYS A 9 4.88 -11.99 1.47
CA LYS A 9 4.33 -12.16 2.81
C LYS A 9 3.66 -10.84 3.21
N VAL A 10 2.37 -10.90 3.56
CA VAL A 10 1.69 -9.76 4.18
C VAL A 10 2.39 -9.48 5.50
N ALA A 11 3.11 -8.35 5.57
CA ALA A 11 3.82 -7.93 6.76
C ALA A 11 2.84 -7.76 7.94
N PRO A 12 3.13 -8.30 9.14
CA PRO A 12 2.37 -7.97 10.32
C PRO A 12 2.70 -6.53 10.74
N ILE A 13 2.01 -5.56 10.14
CA ILE A 13 2.04 -4.16 10.58
C ILE A 13 1.28 -4.11 11.92
N ASN A 14 2.02 -4.11 13.03
CA ASN A 14 1.48 -3.96 14.38
C ASN A 14 0.82 -2.58 14.63
N ASP A 15 0.91 -1.65 13.67
CA ASP A 15 0.42 -0.26 13.76
C ASP A 15 -0.52 0.07 12.56
N TYR A 16 -1.43 -0.86 12.28
CA TYR A 16 -2.27 -0.89 11.06
C TYR A 16 -3.12 0.39 10.91
N GLU A 17 -3.60 0.95 12.01
CA GLU A 17 -4.42 2.17 12.00
C GLU A 17 -3.63 3.38 11.49
N ARG A 18 -2.43 3.61 12.02
CA ARG A 18 -1.59 4.74 11.61
C ARG A 18 -1.14 4.61 10.14
N ALA A 19 -0.83 3.39 9.70
CA ALA A 19 -0.48 3.13 8.31
C ALA A 19 -1.68 3.41 7.38
N ILE A 20 -2.89 2.97 7.74
CA ILE A 20 -4.11 3.28 6.99
C ILE A 20 -4.34 4.79 6.91
N GLU A 21 -4.18 5.52 8.02
CA GLU A 21 -4.37 6.96 8.05
C GLU A 21 -3.40 7.69 7.10
N ILE A 22 -2.13 7.31 7.11
CA ILE A 22 -1.11 7.86 6.20
C ILE A 22 -1.48 7.56 4.74
N ILE A 23 -1.92 6.33 4.45
CA ILE A 23 -2.33 5.92 3.10
C ILE A 23 -3.53 6.76 2.62
N LYS A 24 -4.57 6.90 3.46
CA LYS A 24 -5.76 7.70 3.12
C LYS A 24 -5.44 9.17 2.90
N GLN A 25 -4.56 9.75 3.72
CA GLN A 25 -4.12 11.13 3.55
C GLN A 25 -3.36 11.31 2.23
N ALA A 26 -2.47 10.38 1.89
CA ALA A 26 -1.73 10.40 0.64
C ALA A 26 -2.66 10.24 -0.58
N GLU A 27 -3.63 9.32 -0.52
CA GLU A 27 -4.65 9.17 -1.57
C GLU A 27 -5.44 10.47 -1.80
N ALA A 28 -5.88 11.12 -0.73
CA ALA A 28 -6.59 12.39 -0.81
C ALA A 28 -5.73 13.49 -1.45
N SER A 29 -4.49 13.68 -0.97
CA SER A 29 -3.58 14.69 -1.52
C SER A 29 -3.24 14.45 -2.99
N ILE A 30 -3.00 13.20 -3.39
CA ILE A 30 -2.71 12.88 -4.79
C ILE A 30 -3.98 13.06 -5.64
N ALA A 31 -5.16 12.70 -5.13
CA ALA A 31 -6.41 12.92 -5.83
C ALA A 31 -6.71 14.41 -6.05
N GLU A 32 -6.41 15.26 -5.06
CA GLU A 32 -6.51 16.72 -5.18
C GLU A 32 -5.53 17.28 -6.21
N LEU A 33 -4.29 16.77 -6.25
CA LEU A 33 -3.27 17.22 -7.21
C LEU A 33 -3.55 16.77 -8.64
N THR A 34 -4.09 15.57 -8.83
CA THR A 34 -4.28 14.96 -10.15
C THR A 34 -5.69 15.12 -10.69
N GLY A 35 -6.64 15.52 -9.86
CA GLY A 35 -8.07 15.58 -10.20
C GLY A 35 -8.72 14.21 -10.43
N ASN A 36 -8.02 13.12 -10.11
CA ASN A 36 -8.46 11.76 -10.35
C ASN A 36 -8.40 10.93 -9.05
N PRO A 37 -9.37 10.02 -8.80
CA PRO A 37 -9.28 9.11 -7.67
C PRO A 37 -8.05 8.21 -7.81
N VAL A 38 -7.30 8.06 -6.71
CA VAL A 38 -6.09 7.22 -6.64
C VAL A 38 -6.25 6.21 -5.49
N THR A 39 -5.73 5.00 -5.70
CA THR A 39 -5.66 3.96 -4.67
C THR A 39 -4.22 3.51 -4.49
N LEU A 40 -3.74 3.52 -3.25
CA LEU A 40 -2.37 3.13 -2.87
C LEU A 40 -2.36 1.72 -2.29
N ILE A 41 -1.41 0.90 -2.72
CA ILE A 41 -1.22 -0.48 -2.24
C ILE A 41 0.16 -0.57 -1.58
N ALA A 42 0.18 -0.80 -0.27
CA ALA A 42 1.43 -1.01 0.47
C ALA A 42 1.90 -2.46 0.33
N TYR A 43 3.17 -2.64 -0.05
CA TYR A 43 3.83 -3.94 -0.09
C TYR A 43 5.17 -3.84 0.64
N GLU A 44 5.52 -4.87 1.41
CA GLU A 44 6.88 -5.00 1.94
C GLU A 44 7.79 -5.48 0.81
N LYS A 45 8.89 -4.76 0.58
CA LYS A 45 9.94 -5.24 -0.31
C LYS A 45 10.77 -6.25 0.47
N THR A 46 10.68 -7.53 0.12
CA THR A 46 11.68 -8.51 0.50
C THR A 46 12.96 -8.19 -0.28
N GLU A 47 13.90 -7.49 0.36
CA GLU A 47 15.27 -7.45 -0.11
C GLU A 47 15.92 -8.81 0.21
N GLU A 48 16.41 -9.51 -0.82
CA GLU A 48 17.36 -10.62 -0.68
C GLU A 48 18.73 -10.11 -0.20
#